data_AF-A0A8T4FGY9-F1
#
_entry.id   AF-A0A8T4FGY9-F1
#
_cell.length_a   1.000
_cell.length_b   1.000
_cell.length_c   1.000
_cell.angle_alpha   90.00
_cell.angle_beta   90.00
_cell.angle_gamma   90.00
#
_symmetry.space_group_name_H-M   'P 1'
#
loop_
_entity.id
_entity.type
_entity.pdbx_description
1 polymer ?
#
loop_
_entity_poly.entity_id
_entity_poly.type
_entity_poly.pdbx_seq_one_letter_code
_entity_poly.pdbx_strand_id
1 'polypeptide(L)'
;MRGERLYHSHIEHWRKQQENGTPASSTGKPNKDSESGELARLRAENKKLKAEAAKLEAQERKARRRTREDEDRTGDRGKSIRAAGRHLKQRGLRRELTGVIAEHFPGMQTAVGTTKACQILGKSRAGLYRQRNPKPRREGPRRPFQHPAQLSEQERAQVLAVLDSPRFADKSAGQVWAILLDEGTYLCSEATMYRLLRERGQSGERRAQATHPAKKKPELEADGPHQVWSWDITKLKGPARGIHYLLYVILDIFSRKVIWWETWPTENGTLAKEFIERAIEANGGIAPDAIHADRGTSMTSNTVTGLLAQLGIDQSHSRPRVFNDNPYSEAQFKTLKYCPAFPGRLGSIEDARIFCEQFFDYYNNEHRHSGIAMHTPASVHDGTAVKIHAKRIATLRAAFLARPERFRGRRPYPPSLPARVWINRPPTTLQTDNSPQTTQAG
;
A
#
# COMPACT_ATOMS: atom_id res chain seq x y z
N MET A 1 -6.45 -17.09 -29.84
CA MET A 1 -5.38 -17.57 -28.94
C MET A 1 -5.01 -16.53 -27.86
N ARG A 2 -5.97 -16.17 -26.99
CA ARG A 2 -5.80 -15.53 -25.66
C ARG A 2 -7.00 -15.94 -24.78
N GLY A 3 -7.37 -17.22 -24.84
CA GLY A 3 -8.50 -17.80 -24.11
C GLY A 3 -8.07 -18.58 -22.87
N GLU A 4 -6.83 -19.05 -22.84
CA GLU A 4 -6.27 -19.80 -21.71
C GLU A 4 -5.23 -18.93 -21.02
N ARG A 5 -5.54 -18.58 -19.77
CA ARG A 5 -4.73 -17.72 -18.92
C ARG A 5 -3.37 -18.40 -18.70
N LEU A 6 -2.30 -17.67 -19.01
CA LEU A 6 -0.92 -17.99 -18.66
C LEU A 6 -0.83 -18.53 -17.23
N TYR A 7 -0.37 -19.78 -17.10
CA TYR A 7 0.17 -20.51 -15.93
C TYR A 7 0.02 -22.05 -16.14
N HIS A 8 -0.65 -22.52 -17.20
CA HIS A 8 -0.85 -23.96 -17.43
C HIS A 8 0.44 -24.72 -17.76
N SER A 9 1.35 -24.13 -18.55
CA SER A 9 2.55 -24.84 -19.03
C SER A 9 3.58 -25.17 -17.94
N HIS A 10 3.67 -24.37 -16.86
CA HIS A 10 4.51 -24.72 -15.70
C HIS A 10 3.86 -25.79 -14.82
N ILE A 11 2.52 -25.82 -14.75
CA ILE A 11 1.77 -26.82 -13.97
C ILE A 11 1.78 -28.18 -14.68
N GLU A 12 1.70 -28.22 -16.01
CA GLU A 12 1.82 -29.45 -16.80
C GLU A 12 3.22 -30.06 -16.71
N HIS A 13 4.27 -29.23 -16.76
CA HIS A 13 5.64 -29.69 -16.59
C HIS A 13 5.87 -30.24 -15.17
N TRP A 14 5.27 -29.60 -14.16
CA TRP A 14 5.33 -30.02 -12.77
C TRP A 14 4.54 -31.33 -12.50
N ARG A 15 3.36 -31.51 -13.11
CA ARG A 15 2.61 -32.78 -13.06
C ARG A 15 3.37 -33.96 -13.67
N LYS A 16 4.06 -33.74 -14.79
CA LYS A 16 4.92 -34.76 -15.42
C LYS A 16 6.11 -35.19 -14.56
N GLN A 17 6.58 -34.33 -13.66
CA GLN A 17 7.65 -34.67 -12.72
C GLN A 17 7.14 -35.45 -11.49
N GLN A 18 5.87 -35.27 -11.10
CA GLN A 18 5.22 -36.04 -10.03
C GLN A 18 4.92 -37.49 -10.44
N GLU A 19 4.63 -37.75 -11.72
CA GLU A 19 4.31 -39.10 -12.21
C GLU A 19 5.55 -40.01 -12.41
N ASN A 20 6.78 -39.44 -12.45
CA ASN A 20 7.99 -40.16 -12.84
C ASN A 20 9.08 -40.29 -11.76
N GLY A 21 8.82 -39.92 -10.50
CA GLY A 21 9.87 -39.81 -9.47
C GLY A 21 9.78 -40.78 -8.30
N THR A 22 10.32 -41.99 -8.44
CA THR A 22 10.79 -42.82 -7.30
C THR A 22 12.22 -42.38 -6.93
N PRO A 23 12.59 -42.21 -5.64
CA PRO A 23 13.83 -41.50 -5.30
C PRO A 23 15.07 -42.41 -5.31
N ALA A 24 16.18 -41.88 -5.83
CA ALA A 24 17.54 -42.38 -5.56
C ALA A 24 18.26 -41.40 -4.61
N SER A 25 18.74 -41.93 -3.48
CA SER A 25 19.49 -41.23 -2.43
C SER A 25 20.91 -40.87 -2.88
N SER A 26 21.41 -39.69 -2.52
CA SER A 26 22.84 -39.44 -2.38
C SER A 26 23.15 -38.57 -1.16
N THR A 27 24.08 -39.04 -0.34
CA THR A 27 24.54 -38.46 0.92
C THR A 27 25.90 -37.78 0.74
N GLY A 28 26.04 -36.57 1.26
CA GLY A 28 27.33 -35.89 1.43
C GLY A 28 27.18 -34.63 2.28
N LYS A 29 27.83 -34.58 3.46
CA LYS A 29 27.84 -33.42 4.37
C LYS A 29 28.94 -32.41 3.97
N PRO A 30 28.70 -31.08 4.01
CA PRO A 30 29.73 -30.08 3.72
C PRO A 30 30.52 -29.62 4.97
N ASN A 31 31.75 -29.15 4.73
CA ASN A 31 32.78 -28.82 5.72
C ASN A 31 32.74 -27.33 6.13
N LYS A 32 32.64 -27.03 7.43
CA LYS A 32 32.27 -25.71 8.00
C LYS A 32 33.37 -24.64 7.98
N ASP A 33 34.64 -25.02 7.89
CA ASP A 33 35.74 -24.07 8.12
C ASP A 33 36.14 -23.24 6.87
N SER A 34 35.79 -23.68 5.66
CA SER A 34 36.06 -22.92 4.43
C SER A 34 35.07 -21.79 4.19
N GLU A 35 33.82 -21.94 4.61
CA GLU A 35 32.75 -20.95 4.38
C GLU A 35 32.97 -19.67 5.20
N SER A 36 33.51 -19.79 6.43
CA SER A 36 33.73 -18.64 7.32
C SER A 36 34.79 -17.67 6.78
N GLY A 37 35.89 -18.19 6.21
CA GLY A 37 36.95 -17.39 5.60
C GLY A 37 36.51 -16.71 4.30
N GLU A 38 35.68 -17.39 3.50
CA GLU A 38 35.12 -16.84 2.26
C GLU A 38 34.09 -15.74 2.55
N LEU A 39 33.26 -15.92 3.58
CA LEU A 39 32.29 -14.91 4.01
C LEU A 39 32.98 -13.61 4.48
N ALA A 40 34.12 -13.71 5.16
CA ALA A 40 34.90 -12.56 5.60
C ALA A 40 35.51 -11.80 4.42
N ARG A 41 36.06 -12.51 3.42
CA ARG A 41 36.56 -11.90 2.16
C ARG A 41 35.44 -11.19 1.41
N LEU A 42 34.28 -11.84 1.25
CA LEU A 42 33.12 -11.27 0.55
C LEU A 42 32.58 -10.03 1.26
N ARG A 43 32.64 -9.95 2.59
CA ARG A 43 32.24 -8.76 3.36
C ARG A 43 33.19 -7.57 3.12
N ALA A 44 34.50 -7.82 3.07
CA ALA A 44 35.50 -6.78 2.77
C ALA A 44 35.36 -6.23 1.34
N GLU A 45 35.12 -7.11 0.37
CA GLU A 45 34.91 -6.74 -1.03
C GLU A 45 33.61 -5.94 -1.23
N ASN A 46 32.52 -6.34 -0.56
CA ASN A 46 31.26 -5.58 -0.58
C ASN A 46 31.43 -4.17 0.01
N LYS A 47 32.26 -3.99 1.04
CA LYS A 47 32.55 -2.67 1.61
C LYS A 47 33.28 -1.77 0.60
N LYS A 48 34.21 -2.33 -0.17
CA LYS A 48 34.96 -1.61 -1.22
C LYS A 48 34.05 -1.20 -2.39
N LEU A 49 33.20 -2.12 -2.84
CA LEU A 49 32.23 -1.86 -3.92
C LEU A 49 31.17 -0.83 -3.54
N LYS A 50 30.71 -0.81 -2.27
CA LYS A 50 29.81 0.25 -1.77
C LYS A 50 30.43 1.63 -1.84
N ALA A 51 31.73 1.76 -1.53
CA ALA A 51 32.44 3.03 -1.61
C ALA A 51 32.62 3.54 -3.05
N GLU A 52 32.87 2.64 -4.01
CA GLU A 52 32.93 2.99 -5.44
C GLU A 52 31.56 3.37 -6.02
N ALA A 53 30.50 2.65 -5.63
CA ALA A 53 29.14 2.98 -6.04
C ALA A 53 28.73 4.40 -5.58
N ALA A 54 29.07 4.77 -4.34
CA ALA A 54 28.80 6.11 -3.81
C ALA A 54 29.56 7.22 -4.59
N LYS A 55 30.80 6.95 -5.04
CA LYS A 55 31.57 7.88 -5.89
C LYS A 55 30.95 8.03 -7.28
N LEU A 56 30.49 6.95 -7.89
CA LEU A 56 29.84 6.96 -9.20
C LEU A 56 28.48 7.68 -9.17
N GLU A 57 27.69 7.50 -8.10
CA GLU A 57 26.43 8.24 -7.93
C GLU A 57 26.67 9.74 -7.75
N ALA A 58 27.72 10.14 -7.03
CA ALA A 58 28.09 11.55 -6.90
C ALA A 58 28.53 12.16 -8.25
N GLN A 59 29.21 11.39 -9.10
CA GLN A 59 29.57 11.80 -10.46
C GLN A 59 28.35 11.88 -11.39
N GLU A 60 27.44 10.90 -11.36
CA GLU A 60 26.19 10.94 -12.14
C GLU A 60 25.30 12.14 -11.71
N ARG A 61 25.29 12.50 -10.43
CA ARG A 61 24.53 13.65 -9.91
C ARG A 61 25.10 14.99 -10.41
N LYS A 62 26.44 15.10 -10.54
CA LYS A 62 27.09 16.26 -11.17
C LYS A 62 26.84 16.31 -12.68
N ALA A 63 26.87 15.17 -13.38
CA ALA A 63 26.56 15.08 -14.80
C ALA A 63 25.10 15.47 -15.10
N ARG A 64 24.15 15.01 -14.28
CA ARG A 64 22.73 15.39 -14.37
C ARG A 64 22.48 16.87 -14.19
N ARG A 65 23.29 17.55 -13.36
CA ARG A 65 23.19 19.00 -13.17
C ARG A 65 23.64 19.75 -14.43
N ARG A 66 24.73 19.31 -15.07
CA ARG A 66 25.21 19.85 -16.35
C ARG A 66 24.25 19.61 -17.52
N THR A 67 23.68 18.41 -17.64
CA THR A 67 22.70 18.12 -18.72
C THR A 67 21.41 18.90 -18.56
N ARG A 68 21.02 19.25 -17.32
CA ARG A 68 19.84 20.10 -17.06
C ARG A 68 20.09 21.56 -17.45
N GLU A 69 21.33 22.03 -17.28
CA GLU A 69 21.78 23.36 -17.74
C GLU A 69 21.88 23.43 -19.28
N ASP A 70 22.13 22.30 -19.97
CA ASP A 70 22.13 22.22 -21.44
C ASP A 70 20.74 21.96 -22.05
N GLU A 71 19.84 21.22 -21.38
CA GLU A 71 18.44 21.03 -21.83
C GLU A 71 17.63 22.32 -21.83
N ASP A 72 17.94 23.28 -20.94
CA ASP A 72 17.35 24.63 -20.96
C ASP A 72 17.85 25.49 -22.15
N ARG A 73 18.92 25.08 -22.84
CA ARG A 73 19.48 25.82 -23.99
C ARG A 73 18.98 25.34 -25.35
N THR A 74 18.48 24.10 -25.46
CA THR A 74 18.08 23.50 -26.76
C THR A 74 16.65 22.99 -26.73
N GLY A 75 15.69 23.91 -26.89
CA GLY A 75 14.27 23.55 -26.91
C GLY A 75 13.39 24.55 -27.66
N ASP A 76 13.61 24.76 -28.97
CA ASP A 76 12.57 25.40 -29.79
C ASP A 76 12.58 24.94 -31.26
N ARG A 77 11.66 24.04 -31.60
CA ARG A 77 10.99 24.04 -32.92
C ARG A 77 9.54 23.58 -32.75
N GLY A 78 8.62 24.55 -32.72
CA GLY A 78 7.35 24.40 -33.43
C GLY A 78 6.11 23.93 -32.66
N LYS A 79 5.91 24.31 -31.39
CA LYS A 79 4.57 24.24 -30.76
C LYS A 79 4.17 25.61 -30.26
N SER A 80 3.11 26.19 -30.83
CA SER A 80 2.63 27.50 -30.41
C SER A 80 2.36 27.53 -28.89
N ILE A 81 2.77 28.61 -28.24
CA ILE A 81 2.65 28.86 -26.78
C ILE A 81 1.22 28.62 -26.26
N ARG A 82 0.21 28.81 -27.13
CA ARG A 82 -1.21 28.57 -26.86
C ARG A 82 -1.57 27.09 -26.63
N ALA A 83 -0.82 26.15 -27.20
CA ALA A 83 -1.00 24.71 -26.97
C ALA A 83 -0.40 24.28 -25.62
N ALA A 84 0.73 24.85 -25.23
CA ALA A 84 1.37 24.60 -23.94
C ALA A 84 0.49 25.05 -22.75
N GLY A 85 -0.12 26.23 -22.84
CA GLY A 85 -1.01 26.75 -21.79
C GLY A 85 -2.27 25.90 -21.55
N ARG A 86 -2.85 25.29 -22.60
CA ARG A 86 -4.02 24.39 -22.46
C ARG A 86 -3.65 23.07 -21.78
N HIS A 87 -2.49 22.51 -22.13
CA HIS A 87 -1.99 21.25 -21.60
C HIS A 87 -1.58 21.36 -20.11
N LEU A 88 -0.99 22.48 -19.69
CA LEU A 88 -0.64 22.74 -18.29
C LEU A 88 -1.88 22.93 -17.40
N LYS A 89 -2.95 23.51 -17.96
CA LYS A 89 -4.24 23.70 -17.26
C LYS A 89 -4.97 22.38 -16.99
N GLN A 90 -4.80 21.38 -17.86
CA GLN A 90 -5.34 20.01 -17.67
C GLN A 90 -4.57 19.21 -16.60
N ARG A 91 -3.34 19.60 -16.28
CA ARG A 91 -2.48 18.93 -15.28
C ARG A 91 -2.58 19.51 -13.86
N GLY A 92 -3.57 20.36 -13.58
CA GLY A 92 -3.79 20.92 -12.24
C GLY A 92 -2.90 22.12 -11.85
N LEU A 93 -1.91 22.49 -12.66
CA LEU A 93 -0.97 23.60 -12.43
C LEU A 93 -1.57 24.99 -12.73
N ARG A 94 -2.89 25.12 -12.60
CA ARG A 94 -3.63 26.32 -13.03
C ARG A 94 -3.26 27.56 -12.21
N ARG A 95 -2.96 27.41 -10.91
CA ARG A 95 -2.60 28.54 -10.04
C ARG A 95 -1.20 29.08 -10.34
N GLU A 96 -0.20 28.20 -10.43
CA GLU A 96 1.19 28.58 -10.75
C GLU A 96 1.30 29.22 -12.13
N LEU A 97 0.65 28.63 -13.14
CA LEU A 97 0.59 29.21 -14.48
C LEU A 97 -0.10 30.58 -14.49
N THR A 98 -1.12 30.78 -13.67
CA THR A 98 -1.80 32.08 -13.56
C THR A 98 -0.88 33.13 -12.93
N GLY A 99 -0.04 32.75 -11.97
CA GLY A 99 0.97 33.62 -11.35
C GLY A 99 2.05 34.06 -12.35
N VAL A 100 2.68 33.12 -13.04
CA VAL A 100 3.72 33.41 -14.04
C VAL A 100 3.19 34.27 -15.18
N ILE A 101 1.98 33.96 -15.67
CA ILE A 101 1.31 34.79 -16.69
C ILE A 101 1.01 36.18 -16.13
N ALA A 102 0.61 36.34 -14.87
CA ALA A 102 0.32 37.65 -14.30
C ALA A 102 1.58 38.52 -14.17
N GLU A 103 2.70 37.92 -13.78
CA GLU A 103 4.00 38.57 -13.61
C GLU A 103 4.58 39.08 -14.94
N HIS A 104 4.52 38.28 -16.01
CA HIS A 104 5.17 38.60 -17.29
C HIS A 104 4.27 39.34 -18.29
N PHE A 105 2.96 39.43 -18.02
CA PHE A 105 2.00 40.10 -18.90
C PHE A 105 2.28 41.61 -19.10
N PRO A 106 2.64 42.40 -18.07
CA PRO A 106 2.92 43.83 -18.25
C PRO A 106 4.09 44.09 -19.19
N GLY A 107 5.22 43.39 -19.01
CA GLY A 107 6.40 43.53 -19.88
C GLY A 107 6.08 43.18 -21.33
N MET A 108 5.33 42.10 -21.55
CA MET A 108 4.94 41.71 -22.90
C MET A 108 3.88 42.62 -23.52
N GLN A 109 2.97 43.18 -22.72
CA GLN A 109 2.03 44.20 -23.21
C GLN A 109 2.75 45.44 -23.72
N THR A 110 3.79 45.90 -23.03
CA THR A 110 4.59 47.06 -23.45
C THR A 110 5.35 46.78 -24.74
N ALA A 111 5.87 45.55 -24.91
CA ALA A 111 6.66 45.18 -26.08
C ALA A 111 5.84 44.91 -27.36
N VAL A 112 4.67 44.27 -27.27
CA VAL A 112 3.93 43.79 -28.46
C VAL A 112 2.47 44.27 -28.54
N GLY A 113 2.04 45.09 -27.58
CA GLY A 113 0.66 45.58 -27.48
C GLY A 113 -0.31 44.56 -26.86
N THR A 114 -1.40 45.06 -26.26
CA THR A 114 -2.35 44.27 -25.45
C THR A 114 -2.98 43.10 -26.21
N THR A 115 -3.29 43.28 -27.49
CA THR A 115 -3.93 42.24 -28.33
C THR A 115 -2.99 41.07 -28.57
N LYS A 116 -1.73 41.36 -28.96
CA LYS A 116 -0.71 40.37 -29.26
C LYS A 116 -0.25 39.66 -27.98
N ALA A 117 -0.09 40.38 -26.88
CA ALA A 117 0.21 39.82 -25.56
C ALA A 117 -0.89 38.86 -25.05
N CYS A 118 -2.18 39.22 -25.20
CA CYS A 118 -3.30 38.33 -24.88
C CYS A 118 -3.28 37.04 -25.73
N GLN A 119 -2.96 37.17 -27.02
CA GLN A 119 -2.91 36.05 -27.96
C GLN A 119 -1.78 35.08 -27.67
N ILE A 120 -0.60 35.60 -27.30
CA ILE A 120 0.59 34.82 -26.93
C ILE A 120 0.37 34.09 -25.61
N LEU A 121 -0.11 34.78 -24.57
CA LEU A 121 -0.31 34.19 -23.24
C LEU A 121 -1.63 33.43 -23.06
N GLY A 122 -2.47 33.39 -24.10
CA GLY A 122 -3.77 32.72 -24.06
C GLY A 122 -4.76 33.34 -23.06
N LYS A 123 -4.63 34.65 -22.77
CA LYS A 123 -5.59 35.39 -21.94
C LYS A 123 -6.73 35.93 -22.82
N SER A 124 -7.97 35.85 -22.30
CA SER A 124 -9.11 36.52 -22.93
C SER A 124 -9.01 38.03 -22.73
N ARG A 125 -9.09 38.79 -23.82
CA ARG A 125 -9.12 40.26 -23.79
C ARG A 125 -10.28 40.75 -22.90
N ALA A 126 -11.47 40.16 -23.04
CA ALA A 126 -12.63 40.51 -22.22
C ALA A 126 -12.40 40.24 -20.71
N GLY A 127 -11.67 39.17 -20.37
CA GLY A 127 -11.30 38.87 -18.98
C GLY A 127 -10.31 39.89 -18.40
N LEU A 128 -9.33 40.34 -19.19
CA LEU A 128 -8.37 41.38 -18.79
C LEU A 128 -9.06 42.71 -18.47
N TYR A 129 -9.95 43.18 -19.34
CA TYR A 129 -10.68 44.43 -19.10
C TYR A 129 -11.63 44.32 -17.90
N ARG A 130 -12.28 43.16 -17.67
CA ARG A 130 -13.10 42.93 -16.46
C ARG A 130 -12.27 42.93 -15.17
N GLN A 131 -11.01 42.53 -15.21
CA GLN A 131 -10.10 42.58 -14.07
C GLN A 131 -9.55 43.99 -13.82
N ARG A 132 -9.28 44.75 -14.89
CA ARG A 132 -8.82 46.16 -14.78
C ARG A 132 -9.93 47.11 -14.32
N ASN A 133 -11.14 46.88 -14.80
CA ASN A 133 -12.34 47.61 -14.40
C ASN A 133 -13.31 46.65 -13.72
N PRO A 134 -13.04 46.22 -12.48
CA PRO A 134 -13.99 45.40 -11.73
C PRO A 134 -15.26 46.22 -11.52
N LYS A 135 -16.43 45.59 -11.68
CA LYS A 135 -17.68 46.23 -11.26
C LYS A 135 -17.58 46.54 -9.76
N PRO A 136 -18.02 47.73 -9.30
CA PRO A 136 -18.00 48.07 -7.89
C PRO A 136 -18.70 46.96 -7.10
N ARG A 137 -18.10 46.55 -5.98
CA ARG A 137 -18.72 45.58 -5.07
C ARG A 137 -20.05 46.20 -4.64
N ARG A 138 -21.15 45.49 -4.90
CA ARG A 138 -22.43 45.81 -4.27
C ARG A 138 -22.25 45.50 -2.79
N GLU A 139 -22.02 46.53 -1.98
CA GLU A 139 -22.02 46.41 -0.52
C GLU A 139 -23.47 46.35 -0.06
N GLY A 140 -23.77 45.33 0.75
CA GLY A 140 -25.12 45.00 1.20
C GLY A 140 -25.27 43.49 1.40
N PRO A 141 -26.11 43.04 2.35
CA PRO A 141 -26.38 41.62 2.51
C PRO A 141 -26.92 41.09 1.19
N ARG A 142 -26.23 40.11 0.60
CA ARG A 142 -26.80 39.36 -0.52
C ARG A 142 -28.10 38.77 -0.01
N ARG A 143 -29.23 39.12 -0.63
CA ARG A 143 -30.48 38.37 -0.39
C ARG A 143 -30.14 36.89 -0.56
N PRO A 144 -30.39 36.04 0.46
CA PRO A 144 -30.14 34.62 0.31
C PRO A 144 -30.94 34.15 -0.89
N PHE A 145 -30.23 33.64 -1.89
CA PHE A 145 -30.88 33.05 -3.06
C PHE A 145 -31.57 31.77 -2.59
N GLN A 146 -32.89 31.82 -2.49
CA GLN A 146 -33.70 30.64 -2.25
C GLN A 146 -33.88 29.91 -3.57
N HIS A 147 -33.40 28.67 -3.62
CA HIS A 147 -33.58 27.84 -4.81
C HIS A 147 -35.07 27.47 -4.92
N PRO A 148 -35.70 27.49 -6.11
CA PRO A 148 -37.13 27.17 -6.25
C PRO A 148 -37.55 25.80 -5.70
N ALA A 149 -36.60 24.84 -5.66
CA ALA A 149 -36.80 23.50 -5.10
C ALA A 149 -36.44 23.37 -3.60
N GLN A 150 -36.16 24.47 -2.91
CA GLN A 150 -35.84 24.47 -1.49
C GLN A 150 -37.13 24.46 -0.68
N LEU A 151 -37.33 23.40 0.12
CA LEU A 151 -38.46 23.31 1.06
C LEU A 151 -38.39 24.45 2.09
N SER A 152 -39.53 25.09 2.31
CA SER A 152 -39.79 26.01 3.43
C SER A 152 -39.72 25.27 4.78
N GLU A 153 -39.61 26.02 5.87
CA GLU A 153 -39.58 25.43 7.21
C GLU A 153 -40.87 24.66 7.53
N GLN A 154 -42.02 25.13 7.06
CA GLN A 154 -43.31 24.45 7.19
C GLN A 154 -43.32 23.11 6.45
N GLU A 155 -42.87 23.07 5.20
CA GLU A 155 -42.82 21.82 4.42
C GLU A 155 -41.82 20.82 5.02
N ARG A 156 -40.69 21.31 5.55
CA ARG A 156 -39.73 20.46 6.27
C ARG A 156 -40.34 19.85 7.53
N ALA A 157 -41.09 20.65 8.30
CA ALA A 157 -41.81 20.18 9.48
C ALA A 157 -42.88 19.15 9.13
N GLN A 158 -43.61 19.35 8.03
CA GLN A 158 -44.60 18.39 7.53
C GLN A 158 -43.97 17.05 7.12
N VAL A 159 -42.86 17.09 6.38
CA VAL A 159 -42.12 15.86 6.00
C VAL A 159 -41.68 15.09 7.23
N LEU A 160 -41.13 15.78 8.24
CA LEU A 160 -40.67 15.15 9.48
C LEU A 160 -41.83 14.61 10.31
N ALA A 161 -42.96 15.33 10.41
CA ALA A 161 -44.14 14.85 11.11
C ALA A 161 -44.71 13.55 10.49
N VAL A 162 -44.66 13.43 9.16
CA VAL A 162 -45.05 12.20 8.47
C VAL A 162 -44.05 11.08 8.76
N LEU A 163 -42.74 11.33 8.61
CA LEU A 163 -41.71 10.33 8.88
C LEU A 163 -41.71 9.84 10.35
N ASP A 164 -42.00 10.72 11.30
CA ASP A 164 -42.06 10.43 12.73
C ASP A 164 -43.43 9.88 13.19
N SER A 165 -44.39 9.72 12.28
CA SER A 165 -45.72 9.21 12.62
C SER A 165 -45.69 7.73 13.03
N PRO A 166 -46.60 7.29 13.94
CA PRO A 166 -46.67 5.88 14.36
C PRO A 166 -46.81 4.90 13.20
N ARG A 167 -47.48 5.33 12.12
CA ARG A 167 -47.68 4.57 10.88
C ARG A 167 -46.37 4.23 10.17
N PHE A 168 -45.40 5.12 10.24
CA PHE A 168 -44.13 5.03 9.52
C PHE A 168 -42.93 4.77 10.44
N ALA A 169 -43.17 4.62 11.74
CA ALA A 169 -42.15 4.45 12.77
C ALA A 169 -41.13 3.35 12.44
N ASP A 170 -41.55 2.21 11.88
CA ASP A 170 -40.66 1.07 11.55
C ASP A 170 -40.31 0.93 10.06
N LYS A 171 -40.59 1.96 9.26
CA LYS A 171 -40.31 1.94 7.80
C LYS A 171 -39.09 2.78 7.47
N SER A 172 -38.33 2.37 6.46
CA SER A 172 -37.25 3.19 5.93
C SER A 172 -37.82 4.40 5.16
N ALA A 173 -37.07 5.50 5.08
CA ALA A 173 -37.53 6.68 4.32
C ALA A 173 -37.87 6.35 2.86
N GLY A 174 -37.16 5.38 2.25
CA GLY A 174 -37.48 4.87 0.91
C GLY A 174 -38.82 4.13 0.84
N GLN A 175 -39.16 3.32 1.86
CA GLN A 175 -40.46 2.67 1.96
C GLN A 175 -41.59 3.68 2.18
N VAL A 176 -41.38 4.69 3.05
CA VAL A 176 -42.35 5.76 3.27
C VAL A 176 -42.58 6.55 1.98
N TRP A 177 -41.50 6.88 1.26
CA TRP A 177 -41.58 7.57 -0.02
C TRP A 177 -42.41 6.79 -1.06
N ALA A 178 -42.19 5.48 -1.18
CA ALA A 178 -42.97 4.63 -2.09
C ALA A 178 -44.45 4.55 -1.69
N ILE A 179 -44.76 4.33 -0.41
CA ILE A 179 -46.15 4.24 0.08
C ILE A 179 -46.91 5.55 -0.16
N LEU A 180 -46.29 6.69 0.12
CA LEU A 180 -46.92 7.99 -0.12
C LEU A 180 -47.20 8.23 -1.61
N LEU A 181 -46.28 7.80 -2.49
CA LEU A 181 -46.49 7.88 -3.93
C LEU A 181 -47.64 6.98 -4.42
N ASP A 182 -47.74 5.76 -3.90
CA ASP A 182 -48.85 4.85 -4.20
C ASP A 182 -50.20 5.45 -3.75
N GLU A 183 -50.18 6.30 -2.71
CA GLU A 183 -51.33 7.06 -2.19
C GLU A 183 -51.57 8.39 -2.90
N GLY A 184 -50.81 8.70 -3.95
CA GLY A 184 -50.93 9.94 -4.70
C GLY A 184 -50.40 11.18 -3.97
N THR A 185 -49.63 11.00 -2.90
CA THR A 185 -49.05 12.08 -2.10
C THR A 185 -47.55 12.21 -2.35
N TYR A 186 -47.10 13.39 -2.80
CA TYR A 186 -45.68 13.69 -2.96
C TYR A 186 -45.26 14.84 -2.03
N LEU A 187 -44.31 14.56 -1.14
CA LEU A 187 -43.77 15.56 -0.21
C LEU A 187 -42.41 16.12 -0.68
N CYS A 188 -41.45 15.24 -0.97
CA CYS A 188 -40.13 15.58 -1.49
C CYS A 188 -39.38 14.34 -1.99
N SER A 189 -38.16 14.52 -2.51
CA SER A 189 -37.31 13.40 -2.93
C SER A 189 -36.82 12.57 -1.74
N GLU A 190 -36.63 11.27 -1.95
CA GLU A 190 -36.07 10.35 -0.94
C GLU A 190 -34.73 10.86 -0.35
N ALA A 191 -33.84 11.40 -1.18
CA ALA A 191 -32.58 12.00 -0.73
C ALA A 191 -32.79 13.18 0.23
N THR A 192 -33.87 13.95 0.03
CA THR A 192 -34.24 15.07 0.91
C THR A 192 -34.80 14.55 2.23
N MET A 193 -35.64 13.50 2.23
CA MET A 193 -36.11 12.84 3.45
C MET A 193 -34.93 12.35 4.31
N TYR A 194 -33.96 11.63 3.73
CA TYR A 194 -32.77 11.21 4.45
C TYR A 194 -31.90 12.37 4.96
N ARG A 195 -31.84 13.48 4.23
CA ARG A 195 -31.12 14.68 4.69
C ARG A 195 -31.77 15.26 5.94
N LEU A 196 -33.10 15.37 5.97
CA LEU A 196 -33.84 15.87 7.13
C LEU A 196 -33.69 14.94 8.34
N LEU A 197 -33.78 13.62 8.15
CA LEU A 197 -33.56 12.65 9.23
C LEU A 197 -32.12 12.70 9.76
N ARG A 198 -31.11 12.89 8.90
CA ARG A 198 -29.71 13.07 9.32
C ARG A 198 -29.51 14.29 10.19
N GLU A 199 -30.14 15.42 9.82
CA GLU A 199 -30.05 16.66 10.60
C GLU A 199 -30.62 16.51 12.02
N ARG A 200 -31.61 15.63 12.21
CA ARG A 200 -32.17 15.29 13.53
C ARG A 200 -31.54 14.07 14.21
N GLY A 201 -30.53 13.45 13.59
CA GLY A 201 -29.91 12.22 14.10
C GLY A 201 -30.84 10.98 14.07
N GLN A 202 -31.95 11.03 13.33
CA GLN A 202 -32.95 9.96 13.23
C GLN A 202 -32.61 8.91 12.16
N SER A 203 -31.59 9.15 11.34
CA SER A 203 -31.06 8.18 10.37
C SER A 203 -29.83 7.48 10.93
N GLY A 204 -30.04 6.45 11.72
CA GLY A 204 -28.99 5.65 12.33
C GLY A 204 -29.44 4.21 12.55
N GLU A 205 -28.48 3.33 12.82
CA GLU A 205 -28.75 1.97 13.23
C GLU A 205 -29.44 1.99 14.61
N ARG A 206 -30.64 1.38 14.71
CA ARG A 206 -31.48 1.41 15.93
C ARG A 206 -31.07 0.37 16.97
N ARG A 207 -30.27 -0.63 16.60
CA ARG A 207 -29.77 -1.65 17.52
C ARG A 207 -28.79 -1.03 18.51
N ALA A 208 -28.90 -1.41 19.78
CA ALA A 208 -27.90 -1.06 20.80
C ALA A 208 -26.55 -1.68 20.42
N GLN A 209 -25.67 -0.88 19.83
CA GLN A 209 -24.30 -1.29 19.51
C GLN A 209 -23.44 -1.06 20.75
N ALA A 210 -22.75 -2.11 21.20
CA ALA A 210 -21.76 -1.98 22.27
C ALA A 210 -20.68 -0.97 21.82
N THR A 211 -20.65 0.19 22.46
CA THR A 211 -19.63 1.20 22.19
C THR A 211 -18.39 0.85 23.00
N HIS A 212 -17.37 0.33 22.33
CA HIS A 212 -16.10 0.04 22.98
C HIS A 212 -15.17 1.26 22.91
N PRO A 213 -14.48 1.63 24.00
CA PRO A 213 -13.49 2.71 23.96
C PRO A 213 -12.39 2.39 22.93
N ALA A 214 -11.89 3.42 22.25
CA ALA A 214 -10.86 3.27 21.23
C ALA A 214 -9.58 2.73 21.87
N LYS A 215 -9.21 1.48 21.55
CA LYS A 215 -7.97 0.85 22.02
C LYS A 215 -6.78 1.34 21.20
N LYS A 216 -5.62 1.52 21.85
CA LYS A 216 -4.35 1.92 21.25
C LYS A 216 -4.03 0.99 20.07
N LYS A 217 -3.78 1.56 18.89
CA LYS A 217 -3.33 0.81 17.72
C LYS A 217 -1.87 0.39 17.96
N PRO A 218 -1.52 -0.89 17.78
CA PRO A 218 -0.13 -1.30 17.84
C PRO A 218 0.59 -0.77 16.61
N GLU A 219 1.60 0.08 16.81
CA GLU A 219 2.43 0.66 15.76
C GLU A 219 3.81 0.01 15.87
N LEU A 220 4.15 -0.84 14.89
CA LEU A 220 5.49 -1.44 14.79
C LEU A 220 6.12 -1.00 13.49
N GLU A 221 7.41 -0.73 13.53
CA GLU A 221 8.23 -0.32 12.39
C GLU A 221 9.41 -1.29 12.23
N ALA A 222 9.73 -1.63 10.99
CA ALA A 222 10.96 -2.34 10.65
C ALA A 222 11.65 -1.65 9.47
N ASP A 223 12.95 -1.40 9.60
CA ASP A 223 13.84 -0.89 8.55
C ASP A 223 14.86 -1.94 8.05
N GLY A 224 14.82 -3.14 8.63
CA GLY A 224 15.60 -4.29 8.18
C GLY A 224 14.98 -5.64 8.55
N PRO A 225 15.56 -6.75 8.05
CA PRO A 225 15.20 -8.10 8.48
C PRO A 225 15.50 -8.33 9.97
N HIS A 226 14.82 -9.30 10.57
CA HIS A 226 14.98 -9.73 11.97
C HIS A 226 14.53 -8.72 13.03
N GLN A 227 13.79 -7.68 12.66
CA GLN A 227 13.29 -6.71 13.65
C GLN A 227 11.88 -7.05 14.09
N VAL A 228 10.97 -7.24 13.14
CA VAL A 228 9.57 -7.50 13.44
C VAL A 228 9.09 -8.71 12.66
N TRP A 229 8.62 -9.72 13.39
CA TRP A 229 7.95 -10.88 12.81
C TRP A 229 6.45 -10.77 13.00
N SER A 230 5.71 -11.32 12.05
CA SER A 230 4.29 -11.56 12.21
C SER A 230 4.00 -13.05 12.07
N TRP A 231 3.11 -13.57 12.90
CA TRP A 231 2.66 -14.95 12.78
C TRP A 231 1.15 -15.07 12.88
N ASP A 232 0.62 -16.08 12.21
CA ASP A 232 -0.80 -16.40 12.21
C ASP A 232 -1.06 -17.88 11.91
N ILE A 233 -2.28 -18.34 12.18
CA ILE A 233 -2.72 -19.72 11.98
C ILE A 233 -3.89 -19.73 10.99
N THR A 234 -3.77 -20.54 9.94
CA THR A 234 -4.87 -20.78 9.00
C THR A 234 -5.33 -22.23 9.02
N LYS A 235 -6.64 -22.44 8.81
CA LYS A 235 -7.22 -23.76 8.58
C LYS A 235 -6.99 -24.21 7.13
N LEU A 236 -6.47 -25.42 6.98
CA LEU A 236 -6.45 -26.19 5.73
C LEU A 236 -7.57 -27.24 5.78
N LYS A 237 -8.26 -27.44 4.66
CA LYS A 237 -9.37 -28.40 4.58
C LYS A 237 -8.82 -29.82 4.57
N GLY A 238 -9.20 -30.62 5.55
CA GLY A 238 -8.86 -32.04 5.62
C GLY A 238 -9.75 -32.91 4.71
N PRO A 239 -9.68 -34.25 4.88
CA PRO A 239 -10.28 -35.21 3.97
C PRO A 239 -11.80 -35.12 3.94
N ALA A 240 -12.41 -34.83 5.09
CA ALA A 240 -13.86 -34.72 5.23
C ALA A 240 -14.30 -33.32 5.67
N ARG A 241 -15.60 -33.04 5.60
CA ARG A 241 -16.19 -31.81 6.14
C ARG A 241 -16.03 -31.80 7.67
N GLY A 242 -15.59 -30.69 8.23
CA GLY A 242 -15.38 -30.54 9.68
C GLY A 242 -13.96 -30.89 10.12
N ILE A 243 -13.24 -31.73 9.37
CA ILE A 243 -11.83 -32.06 9.64
C ILE A 243 -10.94 -30.98 9.00
N HIS A 244 -10.05 -30.40 9.80
CA HIS A 244 -9.13 -29.36 9.36
C HIS A 244 -7.74 -29.63 9.95
N TYR A 245 -6.72 -29.20 9.21
CA TYR A 245 -5.36 -29.07 9.74
C TYR A 245 -5.05 -27.59 9.96
N LEU A 246 -4.21 -27.30 10.94
CA LEU A 246 -3.85 -25.95 11.35
C LEU A 246 -2.43 -25.69 10.87
N LEU A 247 -2.30 -24.75 9.93
CA LEU A 247 -1.02 -24.30 9.40
C LEU A 247 -0.60 -23.03 10.14
N TYR A 248 0.49 -23.14 10.89
CA TYR A 248 1.17 -22.07 11.59
C TYR A 248 2.20 -21.49 10.64
N VAL A 249 2.24 -20.16 10.53
CA VAL A 249 3.23 -19.46 9.69
C VAL A 249 3.75 -18.26 10.45
N ILE A 250 5.07 -18.12 10.51
CA ILE A 250 5.74 -16.92 11.02
C ILE A 250 6.66 -16.37 9.93
N LEU A 251 6.55 -15.07 9.68
CA LEU A 251 7.28 -14.39 8.62
C LEU A 251 7.86 -13.07 9.12
N ASP A 252 8.95 -12.66 8.49
CA ASP A 252 9.57 -11.37 8.68
C ASP A 252 8.87 -10.29 7.85
N ILE A 253 8.39 -9.21 8.47
CA ILE A 253 7.52 -8.24 7.78
C ILE A 253 8.28 -7.39 6.75
N PHE A 254 9.59 -7.19 6.95
CA PHE A 254 10.43 -6.37 6.08
C PHE A 254 10.72 -7.11 4.76
N SER A 255 11.27 -8.31 4.88
CA SER A 255 11.66 -9.16 3.75
C SER A 255 10.50 -9.96 3.15
N ARG A 256 9.40 -10.13 3.90
CA ARG A 256 8.30 -11.07 3.61
C ARG A 256 8.69 -12.54 3.69
N LYS A 257 9.90 -12.87 4.16
CA LYS A 257 10.37 -14.26 4.20
C LYS A 257 9.57 -15.01 5.25
N VAL A 258 9.00 -16.15 4.87
CA VAL A 258 8.47 -17.10 5.84
C VAL A 258 9.67 -17.72 6.53
N ILE A 259 9.81 -17.43 7.81
CA ILE A 259 10.92 -17.90 8.63
C ILE A 259 10.70 -19.36 8.98
N TRP A 260 9.47 -19.69 9.39
CA TRP A 260 9.09 -21.05 9.75
C TRP A 260 7.60 -21.27 9.54
N TRP A 261 7.25 -22.53 9.32
CA TRP A 261 5.87 -22.97 9.17
C TRP A 261 5.74 -24.40 9.67
N GLU A 262 4.59 -24.74 10.23
CA GLU A 262 4.28 -26.11 10.67
C GLU A 262 2.80 -26.42 10.53
N THR A 263 2.49 -27.68 10.25
CA THR A 263 1.11 -28.16 10.16
C THR A 263 0.82 -29.13 11.30
N TRP A 264 -0.24 -28.82 12.06
CA TRP A 264 -0.68 -29.56 13.26
C TRP A 264 -2.16 -29.94 13.16
N PRO A 265 -2.60 -31.04 13.81
CA PRO A 265 -4.01 -31.42 13.86
C PRO A 265 -4.81 -30.59 14.88
N THR A 266 -4.14 -30.01 15.88
CA THR A 266 -4.75 -29.26 16.98
C THR A 266 -3.97 -27.98 17.28
N GLU A 267 -4.60 -27.08 18.04
CA GLU A 267 -4.00 -25.83 18.46
C GLU A 267 -3.93 -25.76 19.98
N ASN A 268 -2.74 -25.47 20.52
CA ASN A 268 -2.52 -25.21 21.94
C ASN A 268 -1.27 -24.34 22.15
N GLY A 269 -1.15 -23.76 23.36
CA GLY A 269 -0.07 -22.83 23.71
C GLY A 269 1.33 -23.47 23.77
N THR A 270 1.45 -24.77 24.04
CA THR A 270 2.73 -25.49 24.05
C THR A 270 3.27 -25.64 22.63
N LEU A 271 2.41 -26.04 21.68
CA LEU A 271 2.78 -26.08 20.26
C LEU A 271 3.17 -24.71 19.73
N ALA A 272 2.46 -23.65 20.13
CA ALA A 272 2.82 -22.28 19.76
C ALA A 272 4.19 -21.85 20.32
N LYS A 273 4.53 -22.28 21.54
CA LYS A 273 5.85 -22.05 22.15
C LYS A 273 6.95 -22.74 21.34
N GLU A 274 6.82 -24.06 21.12
CA GLU A 274 7.79 -24.85 20.35
C GLU A 274 7.96 -24.31 18.93
N PHE A 275 6.87 -23.87 18.31
CA PHE A 275 6.87 -23.27 16.98
C PHE A 275 7.73 -22.00 16.91
N ILE A 276 7.64 -21.12 17.91
CA ILE A 276 8.45 -19.88 17.96
C ILE A 276 9.93 -20.21 18.22
N GLU A 277 10.22 -21.14 19.12
CA GLU A 277 11.60 -21.59 19.40
C GLU A 277 12.26 -22.15 18.12
N ARG A 278 11.57 -23.04 17.41
CA ARG A 278 12.04 -23.58 16.13
C ARG A 278 12.18 -22.52 15.05
N ALA A 279 11.33 -21.51 15.03
CA ALA A 279 11.47 -20.40 14.09
C ALA A 279 12.76 -19.60 14.32
N ILE A 280 13.12 -19.37 15.58
CA ILE A 280 14.38 -18.71 15.95
C ILE A 280 15.57 -19.58 15.55
N GLU A 281 15.52 -20.89 15.83
CA GLU A 281 16.54 -21.85 15.42
C GLU A 281 16.72 -21.89 13.89
N ALA A 282 15.62 -22.00 13.15
CA ALA A 282 15.62 -21.98 11.68
C ALA A 282 16.17 -20.67 11.10
N ASN A 283 16.05 -19.58 11.86
CA ASN A 283 16.63 -18.28 11.53
C ASN A 283 18.10 -18.13 12.00
N GLY A 284 18.79 -19.23 12.29
CA GLY A 284 20.19 -19.22 12.72
C GLY A 284 20.38 -18.76 14.17
N GLY A 285 19.35 -18.88 15.01
CA GLY A 285 19.36 -18.46 16.42
C GLY A 285 19.11 -16.96 16.63
N ILE A 286 18.80 -16.20 15.57
CA ILE A 286 18.52 -14.77 15.66
C ILE A 286 17.03 -14.58 15.95
N ALA A 287 16.73 -14.06 17.14
CA ALA A 287 15.39 -13.67 17.56
C ALA A 287 15.02 -12.27 17.03
N PRO A 288 13.73 -11.99 16.79
CA PRO A 288 13.26 -10.66 16.43
C PRO A 288 13.19 -9.74 17.64
N ASP A 289 13.22 -8.42 17.41
CA ASP A 289 12.94 -7.43 18.45
C ASP A 289 11.47 -7.52 18.92
N ALA A 290 10.54 -7.75 17.98
CA ALA A 290 9.12 -7.86 18.27
C ALA A 290 8.40 -8.94 17.45
N ILE A 291 7.38 -9.57 18.06
CA ILE A 291 6.45 -10.48 17.40
C ILE A 291 5.04 -9.92 17.47
N HIS A 292 4.43 -9.80 16.29
CA HIS A 292 3.04 -9.43 16.11
C HIS A 292 2.16 -10.64 15.82
N ALA A 293 0.99 -10.71 16.46
CA ALA A 293 0.02 -11.77 16.25
C ALA A 293 -1.42 -11.26 16.36
N ASP A 294 -2.36 -12.06 15.88
CA ASP A 294 -3.76 -11.86 16.23
C ASP A 294 -4.05 -12.20 17.70
N ARG A 295 -5.30 -12.04 18.13
CA ARG A 295 -5.74 -12.35 19.52
C ARG A 295 -6.33 -13.76 19.63
N GLY A 296 -5.80 -14.71 18.85
CA GLY A 296 -6.17 -16.12 18.98
C GLY A 296 -5.83 -16.69 20.37
N THR A 297 -6.49 -17.77 20.76
CA THR A 297 -6.31 -18.39 22.07
C THR A 297 -4.88 -18.85 22.31
N SER A 298 -4.20 -19.38 21.30
CA SER A 298 -2.78 -19.77 21.45
C SER A 298 -1.84 -18.58 21.48
N MET A 299 -2.16 -17.55 20.69
CA MET A 299 -1.36 -16.32 20.61
C MET A 299 -1.37 -15.53 21.92
N THR A 300 -2.47 -15.62 22.66
CA THR A 300 -2.67 -14.93 23.95
C THR A 300 -2.41 -15.83 25.16
N SER A 301 -1.86 -17.02 24.95
CA SER A 301 -1.58 -17.97 26.03
C SER A 301 -0.43 -17.49 26.92
N ASN A 302 -0.54 -17.75 28.24
CA ASN A 302 0.51 -17.42 29.21
C ASN A 302 1.85 -18.08 28.88
N THR A 303 1.81 -19.26 28.25
CA THR A 303 3.02 -20.00 27.82
C THR A 303 3.80 -19.20 26.78
N VAL A 304 3.13 -18.67 25.75
CA VAL A 304 3.77 -17.85 24.72
C VAL A 304 4.25 -16.52 25.30
N THR A 305 3.41 -15.85 26.09
CA THR A 305 3.78 -14.58 26.73
C THR A 305 5.01 -14.74 27.64
N GLY A 306 5.08 -15.84 28.41
CA GLY A 306 6.23 -16.16 29.26
C GLY A 306 7.51 -16.41 28.45
N LEU A 307 7.43 -17.15 27.35
CA LEU A 307 8.57 -17.38 26.45
C LEU A 307 9.10 -16.06 25.89
N LEU A 308 8.24 -15.22 25.33
CA LEU A 308 8.65 -13.95 24.71
C LEU A 308 9.33 -13.03 25.73
N ALA A 309 8.79 -12.96 26.94
CA ALA A 309 9.42 -12.21 28.03
C ALA A 309 10.81 -12.76 28.41
N GLN A 310 10.98 -14.10 28.46
CA GLN A 310 12.28 -14.73 28.74
C GLN A 310 13.31 -14.46 27.64
N LEU A 311 12.88 -14.41 26.38
CA LEU A 311 13.74 -14.13 25.24
C LEU A 311 13.98 -12.63 24.99
N GLY A 312 13.32 -11.75 25.76
CA GLY A 312 13.40 -10.30 25.57
C GLY A 312 12.74 -9.81 24.28
N ILE A 313 11.74 -10.54 23.77
CA ILE A 313 11.02 -10.21 22.54
C ILE A 313 9.73 -9.45 22.89
N ASP A 314 9.53 -8.29 22.28
CA ASP A 314 8.33 -7.49 22.49
C ASP A 314 7.10 -8.15 21.85
N GLN A 315 6.04 -8.32 22.65
CA GLN A 315 4.79 -8.90 22.17
C GLN A 315 3.81 -7.81 21.74
N SER A 316 3.25 -7.94 20.54
CA SER A 316 2.20 -7.06 20.02
C SER A 316 1.00 -7.86 19.50
N HIS A 317 -0.21 -7.33 19.72
CA HIS A 317 -1.45 -7.97 19.25
C HIS A 317 -2.40 -7.03 18.51
N SER A 318 -2.98 -7.52 17.39
CA SER A 318 -4.09 -6.90 16.65
C SER A 318 -5.23 -6.46 17.56
N ARG A 319 -5.88 -5.32 17.27
CA ARG A 319 -6.99 -4.84 18.12
C ARG A 319 -8.11 -5.90 18.20
N PRO A 320 -8.81 -6.00 19.36
CA PRO A 320 -9.91 -6.95 19.49
C PRO A 320 -10.93 -6.79 18.37
N ARG A 321 -11.27 -7.91 17.70
CA ARG A 321 -12.23 -7.99 16.59
C ARG A 321 -11.80 -7.20 15.32
N VAL A 322 -10.50 -6.97 15.13
CA VAL A 322 -9.94 -6.37 13.91
C VAL A 322 -8.90 -7.31 13.32
N PHE A 323 -9.28 -8.05 12.27
CA PHE A 323 -8.40 -8.97 11.55
C PHE A 323 -7.35 -8.21 10.69
N ASN A 324 -7.75 -7.06 10.13
CA ASN A 324 -6.90 -6.23 9.26
C ASN A 324 -5.64 -5.65 9.92
N ASP A 325 -5.42 -5.84 11.22
CA ASP A 325 -4.22 -5.36 11.90
C ASP A 325 -3.00 -6.29 11.68
N ASN A 326 -3.18 -7.47 11.04
CA ASN A 326 -2.09 -8.36 10.61
C ASN A 326 -1.99 -8.51 9.07
N PRO A 327 -1.70 -7.42 8.33
CA PRO A 327 -1.79 -7.40 6.87
C PRO A 327 -0.76 -8.29 6.16
N TYR A 328 0.36 -8.63 6.82
CA TYR A 328 1.43 -9.41 6.20
C TYR A 328 1.08 -10.90 6.15
N SER A 329 0.60 -11.46 7.27
CA SER A 329 0.13 -12.84 7.32
C SER A 329 -1.12 -13.04 6.46
N GLU A 330 -2.06 -12.09 6.48
CA GLU A 330 -3.23 -12.13 5.59
C GLU A 330 -2.84 -12.16 4.10
N ALA A 331 -1.89 -11.30 3.69
CA ALA A 331 -1.40 -11.27 2.32
C ALA A 331 -0.70 -12.59 1.94
N GLN A 332 0.09 -13.17 2.86
CA GLN A 332 0.76 -14.46 2.65
C GLN A 332 -0.28 -15.58 2.48
N PHE A 333 -1.29 -15.66 3.35
CA PHE A 333 -2.34 -16.68 3.24
C PHE A 333 -3.19 -16.51 1.99
N LYS A 334 -3.38 -15.28 1.52
CA LYS A 334 -4.01 -15.03 0.22
C LYS A 334 -3.15 -15.60 -0.91
N THR A 335 -1.84 -15.37 -0.90
CA THR A 335 -0.93 -15.98 -1.89
C THR A 335 -0.99 -17.50 -1.86
N LEU A 336 -1.01 -18.11 -0.67
CA LEU A 336 -1.16 -19.55 -0.47
C LEU A 336 -2.48 -20.08 -1.06
N LYS A 337 -3.62 -19.55 -0.62
CA LYS A 337 -4.95 -20.09 -0.95
C LYS A 337 -5.42 -19.80 -2.37
N TYR A 338 -4.89 -18.75 -3.01
CA TYR A 338 -5.23 -18.39 -4.39
C TYR A 338 -4.20 -18.89 -5.40
N CYS A 339 -3.16 -19.60 -4.95
CA CYS A 339 -2.22 -20.23 -5.86
C CYS A 339 -2.96 -21.33 -6.66
N PRO A 340 -2.72 -21.47 -7.98
CA PRO A 340 -3.41 -22.47 -8.80
C PRO A 340 -3.20 -23.92 -8.35
N ALA A 341 -2.09 -24.21 -7.66
CA ALA A 341 -1.77 -25.52 -7.13
C ALA A 341 -2.40 -25.79 -5.75
N PHE A 342 -3.11 -24.82 -5.16
CA PHE A 342 -3.68 -24.98 -3.82
C PHE A 342 -4.76 -26.08 -3.83
N PRO A 343 -4.61 -27.13 -3.02
CA PRO A 343 -5.52 -28.26 -3.02
C PRO A 343 -6.87 -27.87 -2.44
N GLY A 344 -7.96 -28.33 -3.06
CA GLY A 344 -9.31 -28.10 -2.54
C GLY A 344 -9.55 -28.79 -1.18
N ARG A 345 -8.98 -29.99 -1.01
CA ARG A 345 -8.94 -30.80 0.21
C ARG A 345 -7.64 -31.60 0.25
N LEU A 346 -7.15 -31.86 1.44
CA LEU A 346 -5.96 -32.69 1.69
C LEU A 346 -6.40 -34.02 2.28
N GLY A 347 -5.84 -35.13 1.80
CA GLY A 347 -6.20 -36.48 2.24
C GLY A 347 -5.67 -36.80 3.63
N SER A 348 -4.44 -36.38 3.91
CA SER A 348 -3.71 -36.58 5.17
C SER A 348 -3.01 -35.31 5.66
N ILE A 349 -2.47 -35.32 6.88
CA ILE A 349 -1.61 -34.23 7.37
C ILE A 349 -0.24 -34.26 6.68
N GLU A 350 0.21 -35.42 6.26
CA GLU A 350 1.42 -35.62 5.45
C GLU A 350 1.28 -34.94 4.09
N ASP A 351 0.14 -35.08 3.41
CA ASP A 351 -0.15 -34.37 2.16
C ASP A 351 -0.06 -32.85 2.37
N ALA A 352 -0.57 -32.38 3.51
CA ALA A 352 -0.54 -30.97 3.87
C ALA A 352 0.91 -30.48 4.04
N ARG A 353 1.76 -31.29 4.70
CA ARG A 353 3.18 -30.99 4.90
C ARG A 353 3.95 -30.97 3.59
N ILE A 354 3.78 -31.97 2.73
CA ILE A 354 4.43 -32.05 1.41
C ILE A 354 4.06 -30.83 0.55
N PHE A 355 2.77 -30.50 0.50
CA PHE A 355 2.32 -29.31 -0.24
C PHE A 355 2.93 -28.02 0.33
N CYS A 356 2.92 -27.87 1.66
CA CYS A 356 3.46 -26.68 2.30
C CYS A 356 4.97 -26.55 2.08
N GLU A 357 5.73 -27.63 2.19
CA GLU A 357 7.18 -27.64 1.95
C GLU A 357 7.52 -27.08 0.56
N GLN A 358 6.89 -27.63 -0.47
CA GLN A 358 7.06 -27.18 -1.85
C GLN A 358 6.60 -25.72 -2.03
N PHE A 359 5.46 -25.36 -1.45
CA PHE A 359 4.91 -24.01 -1.58
C PHE A 359 5.82 -22.97 -0.91
N PHE A 360 6.31 -23.23 0.30
CA PHE A 360 7.10 -22.26 1.06
C PHE A 360 8.51 -22.13 0.50
N ASP A 361 9.09 -23.20 -0.05
CA ASP A 361 10.32 -23.11 -0.83
C ASP A 361 10.14 -22.18 -2.06
N TYR A 362 9.12 -22.44 -2.88
CA TYR A 362 8.75 -21.57 -4.01
C TYR A 362 8.50 -20.12 -3.56
N TYR A 363 7.74 -19.93 -2.48
CA TYR A 363 7.39 -18.61 -1.96
C TYR A 363 8.63 -17.81 -1.58
N ASN A 364 9.56 -18.42 -0.84
CA ASN A 364 10.75 -17.75 -0.35
C ASN A 364 11.82 -17.53 -1.44
N ASN A 365 11.97 -18.48 -2.36
CA ASN A 365 13.12 -18.54 -3.26
C ASN A 365 12.81 -18.14 -4.71
N GLU A 366 11.56 -18.24 -5.14
CA GLU A 366 11.17 -17.97 -6.54
C GLU A 366 10.13 -16.86 -6.70
N HIS A 367 9.13 -16.81 -5.82
CA HIS A 367 8.04 -15.86 -5.92
C HIS A 367 8.52 -14.40 -5.82
N ARG A 368 8.06 -13.55 -6.74
CA ARG A 368 8.48 -12.13 -6.83
C ARG A 368 7.40 -11.24 -6.24
N HIS A 369 7.73 -10.55 -5.16
CA HIS A 369 6.77 -9.69 -4.46
C HIS A 369 6.90 -8.23 -4.89
N SER A 370 5.79 -7.64 -5.34
CA SER A 370 5.72 -6.22 -5.68
C SER A 370 6.04 -5.30 -4.50
N GLY A 371 5.63 -5.69 -3.29
CA GLY A 371 5.88 -4.94 -2.04
C GLY A 371 7.35 -4.83 -1.64
N ILE A 372 8.22 -5.68 -2.21
CA ILE A 372 9.68 -5.63 -2.05
C ILE A 372 10.36 -5.53 -3.42
N ALA A 373 9.85 -4.64 -4.28
CA ALA A 373 10.48 -4.29 -5.56
C ALA A 373 10.75 -5.49 -6.49
N MET A 374 9.84 -6.46 -6.51
CA MET A 374 9.95 -7.69 -7.29
C MET A 374 11.19 -8.52 -6.94
N HIS A 375 11.68 -8.44 -5.70
CA HIS A 375 12.66 -9.38 -5.16
C HIS A 375 11.97 -10.64 -4.61
N THR A 376 12.75 -11.70 -4.42
CA THR A 376 12.30 -12.86 -3.63
C THR A 376 12.48 -12.56 -2.15
N PRO A 377 11.63 -13.12 -1.27
CA PRO A 377 11.75 -12.88 0.16
C PRO A 377 13.13 -13.24 0.71
N ALA A 378 13.66 -14.40 0.33
CA ALA A 378 15.00 -14.83 0.73
C ALA A 378 16.08 -13.83 0.29
N SER A 379 15.99 -13.29 -0.94
CA SER A 379 17.02 -12.34 -1.41
C SER A 379 17.06 -11.04 -0.61
N VAL A 380 15.91 -10.58 -0.09
CA VAL A 380 15.85 -9.37 0.75
C VAL A 380 16.36 -9.69 2.14
N HIS A 381 15.91 -10.80 2.70
CA HIS A 381 16.28 -11.24 4.04
C HIS A 381 17.79 -11.51 4.18
N ASP A 382 18.36 -12.24 3.23
CA ASP A 382 19.78 -12.63 3.24
C ASP A 382 20.70 -11.53 2.67
N GLY A 383 20.14 -10.37 2.29
CA GLY A 383 20.88 -9.19 1.81
C GLY A 383 21.40 -9.26 0.37
N THR A 384 21.12 -10.33 -0.39
CA THR A 384 21.57 -10.47 -1.79
C THR A 384 20.81 -9.56 -2.77
N ALA A 385 19.67 -8.99 -2.35
CA ALA A 385 18.84 -8.09 -3.14
C ALA A 385 19.60 -6.87 -3.66
N VAL A 386 20.59 -6.36 -2.92
CA VAL A 386 21.43 -5.23 -3.35
C VAL A 386 22.20 -5.57 -4.63
N LYS A 387 22.82 -6.75 -4.69
CA LYS A 387 23.55 -7.24 -5.87
C LYS A 387 22.61 -7.45 -7.06
N ILE A 388 21.43 -8.03 -6.80
CA ILE A 388 20.41 -8.23 -7.83
C ILE A 388 19.91 -6.88 -8.38
N HIS A 389 19.71 -5.88 -7.52
CA HIS A 389 19.27 -4.55 -7.91
C HIS A 389 20.33 -3.85 -8.80
N ALA A 390 21.61 -3.92 -8.42
CA ALA A 390 22.71 -3.41 -9.23
C ALA A 390 22.76 -4.07 -10.63
N LYS A 391 22.58 -5.41 -10.69
CA LYS A 391 22.49 -6.14 -11.96
C LYS A 391 21.31 -5.66 -12.81
N ARG A 392 20.13 -5.45 -12.21
CA ARG A 392 18.94 -4.91 -12.91
C ARG A 392 19.19 -3.52 -13.48
N ILE A 393 19.86 -2.63 -12.74
CA ILE A 393 20.26 -1.30 -13.23
C ILE A 393 21.17 -1.45 -14.46
N ALA A 394 22.17 -2.32 -14.40
CA ALA A 394 23.09 -2.54 -15.52
C ALA A 394 22.36 -3.07 -16.77
N THR A 395 21.46 -4.05 -16.61
CA THR A 395 20.64 -4.59 -17.70
C THR A 395 19.76 -3.51 -18.34
N LEU A 396 19.07 -2.70 -17.53
CA LEU A 396 18.22 -1.62 -18.01
C LEU A 396 19.02 -0.50 -18.70
N ARG A 397 20.23 -0.20 -18.19
CA ARG A 397 21.17 0.72 -18.83
C ARG A 397 21.60 0.21 -20.21
N ALA A 398 21.99 -1.05 -20.32
CA ALA A 398 22.39 -1.64 -21.59
C ALA A 398 21.25 -1.62 -22.61
N ALA A 399 20.02 -1.96 -22.19
CA ALA A 399 18.84 -1.90 -23.04
C ALA A 399 18.53 -0.47 -23.52
N PHE A 400 18.68 0.52 -22.63
CA PHE A 400 18.51 1.93 -22.98
C PHE A 400 19.54 2.41 -23.99
N LEU A 401 20.82 2.08 -23.80
CA LEU A 401 21.89 2.46 -24.72
C LEU A 401 21.70 1.82 -26.11
N ALA A 402 21.21 0.59 -26.17
CA ALA A 402 20.97 -0.11 -27.44
C ALA A 402 19.80 0.48 -28.25
N ARG A 403 18.72 0.92 -27.58
CA ARG A 403 17.50 1.46 -28.22
C ARG A 403 16.84 2.56 -27.39
N PRO A 404 17.38 3.79 -27.36
CA PRO A 404 16.85 4.88 -26.54
C PRO A 404 15.41 5.29 -26.90
N GLU A 405 15.01 5.10 -28.16
CA GLU A 405 13.69 5.43 -28.69
C GLU A 405 12.57 4.62 -28.01
N ARG A 406 12.85 3.38 -27.58
CA ARG A 406 11.90 2.54 -26.82
C ARG A 406 11.52 3.15 -25.48
N PHE A 407 12.40 3.99 -24.93
CA PHE A 407 12.21 4.63 -23.62
C PHE A 407 11.93 6.13 -23.73
N ARG A 408 11.65 6.65 -24.95
CA ARG A 408 11.37 8.07 -25.21
C ARG A 408 12.46 8.99 -24.66
N GLY A 409 13.73 8.57 -24.77
CA GLY A 409 14.89 9.31 -24.28
C GLY A 409 15.06 9.30 -22.75
N ARG A 410 14.21 8.61 -21.98
CA ARG A 410 14.32 8.54 -20.52
C ARG A 410 14.92 7.21 -20.09
N ARG A 411 16.01 7.25 -19.31
CA ARG A 411 16.62 6.04 -18.77
C ARG A 411 15.68 5.34 -17.78
N PRO A 412 15.34 4.05 -18.00
CA PRO A 412 14.53 3.28 -17.06
C PRO A 412 15.33 2.90 -15.81
N TYR A 413 14.63 2.75 -14.69
CA TYR A 413 15.18 2.28 -13.41
C TYR A 413 14.30 1.17 -12.83
N PRO A 414 14.89 0.15 -12.19
CA PRO A 414 14.12 -0.86 -11.49
C PRO A 414 13.49 -0.25 -10.23
N PRO A 415 12.37 -0.82 -9.73
CA PRO A 415 11.76 -0.37 -8.49
C PRO A 415 12.75 -0.50 -7.31
N SER A 416 12.70 0.44 -6.38
CA SER A 416 13.52 0.47 -5.16
C SER A 416 12.86 -0.31 -4.03
N LEU A 417 13.66 -1.00 -3.22
CA LEU A 417 13.18 -1.62 -1.99
C LEU A 417 12.60 -0.57 -1.03
N PRO A 418 11.59 -0.93 -0.21
CA PRO A 418 11.13 -0.05 0.84
C PRO A 418 12.25 0.18 1.87
N ALA A 419 12.42 1.42 2.32
CA ALA A 419 13.36 1.74 3.38
C ALA A 419 12.83 1.29 4.76
N ARG A 420 11.50 1.35 4.94
CA ARG A 420 10.78 1.03 6.17
C ARG A 420 9.44 0.38 5.82
N VAL A 421 8.97 -0.49 6.69
CA VAL A 421 7.65 -1.11 6.66
C VAL A 421 7.01 -1.01 8.04
N TRP A 422 5.68 -1.10 8.09
CA TRP A 422 4.94 -0.91 9.35
C TRP A 422 3.82 -1.93 9.52
N ILE A 423 3.52 -2.26 10.77
CA ILE A 423 2.21 -2.71 11.21
C ILE A 423 1.51 -1.48 11.79
N ASN A 424 0.37 -1.11 11.19
CA ASN A 424 -0.36 0.15 11.44
C ASN A 424 0.55 1.39 11.46
N ARG A 425 0.79 1.97 10.28
CA ARG A 425 1.59 3.19 10.16
C ARG A 425 0.97 4.34 10.99
N PRO A 426 1.74 5.05 11.83
CA PRO A 426 1.25 6.22 12.54
C PRO A 426 0.76 7.29 11.55
N PRO A 427 -0.31 8.04 11.88
CA PRO A 427 -0.72 9.17 11.05
C PRO A 427 0.45 10.14 10.94
N THR A 428 0.80 10.53 9.71
CA THR A 428 1.88 11.49 9.47
C THR A 428 1.59 12.78 10.23
N THR A 429 2.27 13.00 11.35
CA THR A 429 2.31 14.32 11.98
C THR A 429 2.93 15.26 10.97
N LEU A 430 2.12 16.21 10.48
CA LEU A 430 2.64 17.41 9.85
C LEU A 430 3.58 18.05 10.87
N GLN A 431 4.89 17.90 10.67
CA GLN A 431 5.86 18.66 11.43
C GLN A 431 5.58 20.13 11.12
N THR A 432 4.93 20.82 12.05
CA THR A 432 5.00 22.27 12.12
C THR A 432 6.43 22.59 12.48
N ASP A 433 7.17 23.15 11.53
CA ASP A 433 8.47 23.76 11.75
C ASP A 433 8.36 24.83 12.84
N ASN A 434 8.51 24.45 14.11
CA ASN A 434 8.87 25.37 15.17
C ASN A 434 10.38 25.60 15.06
N SER A 435 10.77 26.36 14.04
CA SER A 435 12.06 27.05 14.06
C SER A 435 11.99 28.13 15.16
N PRO A 436 12.90 28.14 16.15
CA PRO A 436 12.93 29.19 17.16
C PRO A 436 13.17 30.53 16.47
N GLN A 437 12.25 31.48 16.66
CA GLN A 437 12.46 32.87 16.30
C GLN A 437 13.60 33.41 17.15
N THR A 438 14.74 33.64 16.52
CA THR A 438 15.86 34.39 17.10
C THR A 438 15.37 35.79 17.44
N THR A 439 15.16 36.06 18.71
CA THR A 439 14.95 37.41 19.24
C THR A 439 16.26 38.18 19.06
N GLN A 440 16.30 39.12 18.11
CA GLN A 440 17.35 40.13 18.07
C GLN A 440 17.08 41.12 19.20
N ALA A 441 17.98 41.14 20.19
CA ALA A 441 18.13 42.27 21.09
C ALA A 441 18.88 43.38 20.32
N GLY A 442 18.23 44.54 20.22
CA GLY A 442 18.79 45.83 19.86
C GLY A 442 18.16 46.86 20.78
#